data_AF-A0A4Y8Y4Z1-F1
#
_entry.id   AF-A0A4Y8Y4Z1-F1
#
_cell.length_a   1.000
_cell.length_b   1.000
_cell.length_c   1.000
_cell.angle_alpha   90.00
_cell.angle_beta   90.00
_cell.angle_gamma   90.00
#
_symmetry.space_group_name_H-M   'P 1'
#
loop_
_entity.id
_entity.type
_entity.pdbx_description
1 polymer ?
#
loop_
_entity_poly.entity_id
_entity_poly.type
_entity_poly.pdbx_seq_one_letter_code
_entity_poly.pdbx_strand_id
1 'polypeptide(L)'
;MSTPDELERQYTLPGAVARYDALRTRDALSSPADEDDSVPPDADALTRGESLELLALGEVIARKAGYGRQLSVRSARRAGASWSQIGAALGTSKQAAWEAHNRWIDDQARETGDGHWGWDATEVAAARALAGEPEAGDTR
;
A
#
# COMPACT_ATOMS: atom_id res chain seq x y z
N MET A 1 6.33 -16.28 15.78
CA MET A 1 4.99 -16.15 15.16
C MET A 1 5.19 -15.16 14.04
N SER A 2 4.86 -15.48 12.78
CA SER A 2 5.18 -14.59 11.65
C SER A 2 4.38 -13.28 11.74
N THR A 3 4.99 -12.23 12.27
CA THR A 3 4.37 -10.90 12.34
C THR A 3 4.69 -10.09 11.08
N PRO A 4 3.86 -9.09 10.69
CA PRO A 4 4.15 -8.23 9.55
C PRO A 4 5.54 -7.56 9.65
N ASP A 5 5.92 -7.07 10.83
CA ASP A 5 7.19 -6.36 11.02
C ASP A 5 8.43 -7.25 10.83
N GLU A 6 8.34 -8.53 11.20
CA GLU A 6 9.41 -9.51 10.98
C GLU A 6 9.51 -9.88 9.49
N LEU A 7 8.37 -10.21 8.87
CA LEU A 7 8.30 -10.59 7.46
C LEU A 7 8.70 -9.44 6.53
N GLU A 8 8.40 -8.20 6.92
CA GLU A 8 8.78 -7.01 6.19
C GLU A 8 10.30 -6.84 6.05
N ARG A 9 11.07 -7.24 7.07
CA ARG A 9 12.54 -7.22 7.02
C ARG A 9 13.11 -8.38 6.20
N GLN A 10 12.40 -9.50 6.17
CA GLN A 10 12.83 -10.73 5.52
C GLN A 10 12.56 -10.73 4.00
N TYR A 11 11.45 -10.13 3.58
CA TYR A 11 10.99 -10.21 2.20
C TYR A 11 11.15 -8.89 1.43
N THR A 12 11.62 -9.00 0.19
CA THR A 12 11.36 -8.00 -0.85
C THR A 12 9.90 -8.09 -1.29
N LEU A 13 9.35 -7.03 -1.93
CA LEU A 13 7.96 -7.06 -2.41
C LEU A 13 7.69 -8.26 -3.34
N PRO A 14 8.50 -8.56 -4.38
CA PRO A 14 8.27 -9.75 -5.20
C PRO A 14 8.33 -11.07 -4.42
N GLY A 15 9.22 -11.16 -3.43
CA GLY A 15 9.31 -12.35 -2.58
C GLY A 15 8.08 -12.54 -1.69
N ALA A 16 7.55 -11.46 -1.13
CA ALA A 16 6.33 -11.50 -0.33
C ALA A 16 5.12 -11.93 -1.17
N VAL A 17 4.97 -11.38 -2.38
CA VAL A 17 3.89 -11.75 -3.32
C VAL A 17 3.99 -13.22 -3.72
N ALA A 18 5.17 -13.71 -4.09
CA ALA A 18 5.35 -15.11 -4.48
C ALA A 18 4.97 -16.08 -3.34
N ARG A 19 5.34 -15.77 -2.08
CA ARG A 19 4.96 -16.60 -0.93
C ARG A 19 3.47 -16.51 -0.62
N TYR A 20 2.90 -15.31 -0.70
CA TYR A 20 1.46 -15.09 -0.52
C TYR A 20 0.64 -15.89 -1.53
N ASP A 21 0.99 -15.82 -2.82
CA ASP A 21 0.29 -16.54 -3.88
C ASP A 21 0.38 -18.06 -3.66
N ALA A 22 1.55 -18.59 -3.29
CA ALA A 22 1.71 -20.01 -3.01
C ALA A 22 0.79 -20.50 -1.85
N LEU A 23 0.71 -19.74 -0.76
CA LEU A 23 -0.17 -20.07 0.36
C LEU A 23 -1.64 -19.90 -0.01
N ARG A 24 -1.98 -18.84 -0.75
CA ARG A 24 -3.36 -18.56 -1.18
C ARG A 24 -3.89 -19.60 -2.17
N THR A 25 -3.05 -20.08 -3.08
CA THR A 25 -3.41 -21.17 -3.99
C THR A 25 -3.67 -22.47 -3.23
N ARG A 26 -2.82 -22.85 -2.26
CA ARG A 26 -3.06 -24.03 -1.43
C ARG A 26 -4.35 -23.92 -0.63
N ASP A 27 -4.57 -22.77 0.00
CA ASP A 27 -5.80 -22.46 0.74
C ASP A 27 -7.07 -22.58 -0.12
N ALA A 28 -7.02 -22.12 -1.37
CA ALA A 28 -8.14 -22.20 -2.30
C ALA A 28 -8.39 -23.60 -2.87
N LEU A 29 -7.36 -24.46 -2.92
CA LEU A 29 -7.46 -25.84 -3.38
C LEU A 29 -7.81 -26.82 -2.26
N SER A 30 -7.57 -26.44 -1.01
CA SER A 30 -8.03 -27.19 0.16
C SER A 30 -9.56 -27.16 0.15
N SER A 31 -10.20 -28.33 0.14
CA SER A 31 -11.65 -28.38 0.27
C SER A 31 -12.03 -27.75 1.62
N PRO A 32 -13.11 -26.95 1.72
CA PRO A 32 -13.69 -26.70 3.03
C PRO A 32 -13.97 -28.09 3.58
N ALA A 33 -13.31 -28.45 4.69
CA ALA A 33 -13.62 -29.70 5.36
C ALA A 33 -15.15 -29.73 5.47
N ASP A 34 -15.78 -30.75 4.90
CA ASP A 34 -17.16 -31.04 5.22
C ASP A 34 -17.25 -30.91 6.75
N GLU A 35 -18.30 -30.27 7.29
CA GLU A 35 -18.52 -30.08 8.74
C GLU A 35 -18.71 -31.43 9.49
N ASP A 36 -18.22 -32.52 8.90
CA ASP A 36 -18.09 -33.84 9.45
C ASP A 36 -16.68 -34.01 10.04
N ASP A 37 -16.57 -33.81 11.36
CA ASP A 37 -15.38 -34.07 12.20
C ASP A 37 -14.81 -35.51 12.06
N SER A 38 -15.49 -36.38 11.30
CA SER A 38 -15.06 -37.75 10.97
C SER A 38 -13.94 -37.81 9.93
N VAL A 39 -13.75 -36.76 9.12
CA VAL A 39 -12.75 -36.74 8.04
C VAL A 39 -11.44 -36.16 8.59
N PRO A 40 -10.30 -36.86 8.44
CA PRO A 40 -9.01 -36.31 8.84
C PRO A 40 -8.77 -34.97 8.11
N PRO A 41 -8.11 -33.99 8.76
CA PRO A 41 -7.79 -32.74 8.11
C PRO A 41 -7.05 -33.01 6.79
N ASP A 42 -7.50 -32.35 5.72
CA ASP A 42 -6.88 -32.43 4.41
C ASP A 42 -5.37 -32.16 4.57
N ALA A 43 -4.54 -33.09 4.12
CA ALA A 43 -3.09 -33.00 4.26
C ALA A 43 -2.53 -31.75 3.54
N ASP A 44 -3.28 -31.21 2.59
CA ASP A 44 -2.93 -29.99 1.85
C ASP A 44 -3.41 -28.71 2.52
N ALA A 45 -4.27 -28.79 3.56
CA ALA A 45 -4.78 -27.65 4.31
C ALA A 45 -3.65 -26.82 4.94
N LEU A 46 -3.86 -25.51 5.01
CA LEU A 46 -2.92 -24.62 5.68
C LEU A 46 -2.87 -24.94 7.18
N THR A 47 -1.67 -25.06 7.71
CA THR A 47 -1.47 -25.07 9.16
C THR A 47 -1.84 -23.71 9.75
N ARG A 48 -2.18 -23.68 11.05
CA ARG A 48 -2.39 -22.40 11.78
C ARG A 48 -1.26 -21.39 11.58
N GLY A 49 -0.01 -21.86 11.50
CA GLY A 49 1.16 -21.01 11.27
C GLY A 49 1.12 -20.38 9.88
N GLU A 50 0.81 -21.17 8.86
CA GLU A 50 0.68 -20.70 7.48
C GLU A 50 -0.52 -19.77 7.27
N SER A 51 -1.65 -20.01 7.96
CA SER A 51 -2.78 -19.08 7.92
C SER A 51 -2.43 -17.71 8.52
N LEU A 52 -1.69 -17.68 9.63
CA LEU A 52 -1.20 -16.43 10.21
C LEU A 52 -0.14 -15.76 9.33
N GLU A 53 0.74 -16.55 8.72
CA GLU A 53 1.74 -16.07 7.75
C GLU A 53 1.05 -15.44 6.53
N LEU A 54 0.00 -16.05 6.00
CA LEU A 54 -0.77 -15.53 4.86
C LEU A 54 -1.36 -14.13 5.17
N LEU A 55 -1.93 -13.94 6.36
CA LEU A 55 -2.44 -12.64 6.82
C LEU A 55 -1.32 -11.61 6.93
N ALA A 56 -0.19 -12.00 7.55
CA ALA A 56 0.94 -11.11 7.74
C ALA A 56 1.58 -10.70 6.40
N LEU A 57 1.68 -11.61 5.43
CA LEU A 57 2.17 -11.31 4.09
C LEU A 57 1.28 -10.33 3.33
N GLY A 58 -0.05 -10.45 3.45
CA GLY A 58 -1.00 -9.51 2.85
C GLY A 58 -0.77 -8.07 3.35
N GLU A 59 -0.56 -7.90 4.66
CA GLU A 59 -0.21 -6.62 5.26
C GLU A 59 1.14 -6.10 4.76
N VAL A 60 2.18 -6.95 4.70
CA VAL A 60 3.50 -6.57 4.17
C VAL A 60 3.44 -6.10 2.72
N ILE A 61 2.67 -6.80 1.87
CA ILE A 61 2.47 -6.41 0.48
C ILE A 61 1.78 -5.05 0.41
N ALA A 62 0.73 -4.82 1.20
CA ALA A 62 0.01 -3.55 1.24
C ALA A 62 0.93 -2.39 1.68
N ARG A 63 1.75 -2.58 2.73
CA ARG A 63 2.74 -1.59 3.18
C ARG A 63 3.77 -1.28 2.11
N LYS A 64 4.42 -2.31 1.57
CA LYS A 64 5.49 -2.15 0.56
C LYS A 64 4.98 -1.56 -0.75
N ALA A 65 3.78 -1.91 -1.19
CA ALA A 65 3.13 -1.29 -2.35
C ALA A 65 2.70 0.16 -2.06
N GLY A 66 2.41 0.48 -0.79
CA GLY A 66 2.14 1.84 -0.32
C GLY A 66 3.38 2.71 -0.15
N TYR A 67 4.57 2.12 -0.01
CA TYR A 67 5.81 2.87 0.12
C TYR A 67 6.09 3.74 -1.09
N GLY A 68 6.40 5.01 -0.82
CA GLY A 68 6.61 6.00 -1.88
C GLY A 68 5.34 6.36 -2.66
N ARG A 69 4.13 5.99 -2.22
CA ARG A 69 2.87 6.36 -2.91
C ARG A 69 2.81 7.84 -3.26
N GLN A 70 3.21 8.71 -2.34
CA GLN A 70 3.17 10.15 -2.56
C GLN A 70 4.27 10.65 -3.53
N LEU A 71 5.40 9.94 -3.62
CA LEU A 71 6.38 10.17 -4.69
C LEU A 71 5.82 9.76 -6.06
N SER A 72 5.08 8.65 -6.13
CA SER A 72 4.38 8.22 -7.34
C SER A 72 3.27 9.21 -7.75
N VAL A 73 2.50 9.76 -6.80
CA VAL A 73 1.54 10.84 -7.04
C VAL A 73 2.24 12.08 -7.61
N ARG A 74 3.38 12.49 -7.02
CA ARG A 74 4.18 13.61 -7.52
C ARG A 74 4.68 13.35 -8.95
N SER A 75 5.13 12.14 -9.25
CA SER A 75 5.54 11.75 -10.62
C SER A 75 4.37 11.78 -11.60
N ALA A 76 3.18 11.32 -11.19
CA ALA A 76 1.97 11.41 -12.00
C ALA A 76 1.58 12.87 -12.29
N ARG A 77 1.66 13.75 -11.27
CA ARG A 77 1.45 15.20 -11.45
C ARG A 77 2.45 15.81 -12.43
N ARG A 78 3.75 15.45 -12.35
CA ARG A 78 4.76 15.89 -13.33
C ARG A 78 4.46 15.42 -14.76
N ALA A 79 3.90 14.24 -14.90
CA ALA A 79 3.46 13.69 -16.18
C ALA A 79 2.15 14.31 -16.69
N GLY A 80 1.54 15.25 -15.96
CA GLY A 80 0.33 15.96 -16.35
C GLY A 80 -0.98 15.26 -15.95
N ALA A 81 -0.95 14.23 -15.10
CA ALA A 81 -2.16 13.57 -14.63
C ALA A 81 -3.01 14.50 -13.77
N SER A 82 -4.32 14.53 -14.01
CA SER A 82 -5.31 15.28 -13.22
C SER A 82 -5.55 14.63 -11.85
N TRP A 83 -6.06 15.38 -10.87
CA TRP A 83 -6.44 14.83 -9.56
C TRP A 83 -7.58 13.84 -9.66
N SER A 84 -8.45 14.01 -10.66
CA SER A 84 -9.49 13.05 -11.00
C SER A 84 -8.91 11.71 -11.49
N GLN A 85 -7.90 11.74 -12.37
CA GLN A 85 -7.19 10.53 -12.81
C GLN A 85 -6.42 9.85 -11.67
N ILE A 86 -5.75 10.64 -10.83
CA ILE A 86 -5.03 10.13 -9.66
C ILE A 86 -5.99 9.51 -8.65
N GLY A 87 -7.10 10.18 -8.33
CA GLY A 87 -8.14 9.64 -7.45
C GLY A 87 -8.68 8.31 -7.96
N ALA A 88 -9.04 8.23 -9.25
CA ALA A 88 -9.50 7.00 -9.87
C ALA A 88 -8.47 5.87 -9.78
N ALA A 89 -7.20 6.14 -10.08
CA ALA A 89 -6.12 5.16 -9.99
C ALA A 89 -5.88 4.65 -8.56
N LEU A 90 -6.14 5.50 -7.55
CA LEU A 90 -6.00 5.16 -6.14
C LEU A 90 -7.29 4.57 -5.53
N GLY A 91 -8.39 4.51 -6.29
CA GLY A 91 -9.70 4.08 -5.78
C GLY A 91 -10.30 5.04 -4.75
N THR A 92 -10.04 6.35 -4.88
CA THR A 92 -10.54 7.39 -3.96
C THR A 92 -11.06 8.61 -4.72
N SER A 93 -11.63 9.59 -4.02
CA SER A 93 -12.07 10.84 -4.64
C SER A 93 -10.88 11.73 -5.00
N LYS A 94 -11.03 12.60 -6.00
CA LYS A 94 -10.00 13.59 -6.36
C LYS A 94 -9.61 14.47 -5.16
N GLN A 95 -10.59 14.83 -4.34
CA GLN A 95 -10.40 15.65 -3.15
C GLN A 95 -9.57 14.92 -2.10
N ALA A 96 -9.91 13.66 -1.82
CA ALA A 96 -9.17 12.86 -0.85
C ALA A 96 -7.72 12.62 -1.30
N ALA A 97 -7.49 12.39 -2.60
CA ALA A 97 -6.14 12.26 -3.15
C ALA A 97 -5.32 13.55 -3.00
N TRP A 98 -5.91 14.70 -3.33
CA TRP A 98 -5.27 16.02 -3.19
C TRP A 98 -4.94 16.34 -1.73
N GLU A 99 -5.88 16.13 -0.81
CA GLU A 99 -5.66 16.40 0.61
C GLU A 99 -4.58 15.49 1.20
N ALA A 100 -4.60 14.20 0.85
CA ALA A 100 -3.57 13.26 1.30
C ALA A 100 -2.18 13.64 0.79
N HIS A 101 -2.07 14.14 -0.44
CA HIS A 101 -0.81 14.61 -0.98
C HIS A 101 -0.31 15.89 -0.28
N ASN A 102 -1.19 16.85 -0.03
CA ASN A 102 -0.80 18.08 0.68
C ASN A 102 -0.37 17.80 2.13
N ARG A 103 -1.07 16.92 2.84
CA ARG A 103 -0.63 16.48 4.19
C ARG A 103 0.77 15.89 4.15
N TRP A 104 1.07 15.07 3.14
CA TRP A 104 2.41 14.52 2.97
C TRP A 104 3.47 15.60 2.67
N ILE A 105 3.15 16.62 1.85
CA ILE A 105 4.06 17.76 1.65
C ILE A 105 4.33 18.47 2.98
N ASP A 106 3.30 18.65 3.82
CA ASP A 106 3.44 19.26 5.14
C ASP A 106 4.23 18.38 6.12
N ASP A 107 4.14 17.05 6.01
CA ASP A 107 4.98 16.11 6.75
C ASP A 107 6.46 16.27 6.35
N GLN A 108 6.76 16.34 5.05
CA GLN A 108 8.13 16.55 4.54
C GLN A 108 8.73 17.89 4.98
N ALA A 109 7.90 18.91 5.19
CA ALA A 109 8.32 20.21 5.71
C ALA A 109 8.61 20.21 7.22
N ARG A 110 8.10 19.21 7.97
CA ARG A 110 8.30 19.08 9.42
C ARG A 110 9.52 18.26 9.80
N GLU A 111 9.99 17.39 8.91
CA GLU A 111 11.16 16.52 9.12
C GLU A 111 12.51 17.27 9.03
N THR A 112 12.49 18.60 8.93
CA THR A 112 13.67 19.48 8.76
C THR A 112 14.42 19.76 10.08
N GLY A 113 14.64 18.75 10.93
CA GLY A 113 15.32 18.88 12.24
C GLY A 113 16.55 17.97 12.39
N ASP A 114 17.69 18.59 12.74
CA ASP A 114 18.99 18.00 13.14
C ASP A 114 19.45 16.73 12.40
N GLY A 115 20.03 16.91 11.20
CA GLY A 115 20.91 15.88 10.61
C GLY A 115 20.53 15.31 9.23
N HIS A 116 19.47 15.83 8.57
CA HIS A 116 19.10 15.70 7.14
C HIS A 116 17.82 14.88 6.80
N TRP A 117 17.27 15.20 5.60
CA TRP A 117 16.18 14.58 4.80
C TRP A 117 14.77 15.22 4.79
N GLY A 118 14.57 16.41 5.34
CA GLY A 118 13.35 17.20 5.11
C GLY A 118 13.46 18.15 3.92
N TRP A 119 12.33 18.58 3.34
CA TRP A 119 12.31 19.59 2.29
C TRP A 119 12.49 21.00 2.86
N ASP A 120 13.29 21.82 2.18
CA ASP A 120 13.36 23.25 2.47
C ASP A 120 12.11 24.01 1.98
N ALA A 121 12.00 25.29 2.33
CA ALA A 121 10.85 26.11 1.96
C ALA A 121 10.67 26.24 0.43
N THR A 122 11.76 26.22 -0.34
CA THR A 122 11.73 26.29 -1.80
C THR A 122 11.23 24.97 -2.40
N GLU A 123 11.68 23.84 -1.87
CA GLU A 123 11.23 22.50 -2.27
C GLU A 123 9.74 22.29 -1.96
N VAL A 124 9.28 22.74 -0.78
CA VAL A 124 7.85 22.73 -0.40
C VAL A 124 7.02 23.60 -1.35
N ALA A 125 7.48 24.82 -1.65
CA ALA A 125 6.77 25.71 -2.57
C ALA A 125 6.66 25.10 -3.98
N ALA A 126 7.75 24.49 -4.48
CA ALA A 126 7.75 23.79 -5.77
C ALA A 126 6.81 22.58 -5.77
N ALA A 127 6.75 21.82 -4.67
CA ALA A 127 5.84 20.70 -4.53
C ALA A 127 4.36 21.14 -4.52
N ARG A 128 4.04 22.23 -3.81
CA ARG A 128 2.69 22.81 -3.78
C ARG A 128 2.27 23.35 -5.14
N ALA A 129 3.17 24.03 -5.86
CA ALA A 129 2.91 24.52 -7.21
C ALA A 129 2.63 23.35 -8.19
N LEU A 130 3.37 22.25 -8.07
CA LEU A 130 3.15 21.04 -8.86
C LEU A 130 1.83 20.32 -8.49
N ALA A 131 1.50 20.30 -7.20
CA ALA A 131 0.22 19.76 -6.73
C ALA A 131 -0.93 20.55 -7.37
N GLY A 132 -0.88 21.88 -7.28
CA GLY A 132 -1.93 22.77 -7.78
C GLY A 132 -3.28 22.51 -7.10
N GLU A 133 -4.32 23.17 -7.59
CA GLU A 133 -5.69 22.95 -7.12
C GLU A 133 -6.33 21.70 -7.77
N PRO A 134 -7.24 21.01 -7.07
CA PRO A 134 -8.08 20.00 -7.71
C PRO A 134 -8.94 20.66 -8.80
N GLU A 135 -9.20 19.94 -9.89
CA GLU A 135 -10.01 20.49 -10.98
C GLU A 135 -11.39 20.91 -10.46
N ALA A 136 -11.92 22.06 -10.89
CA ALA A 136 -13.29 22.47 -10.56
C ALA A 136 -14.30 21.38 -10.93
N GLY A 137 -15.31 21.15 -10.07
CA GLY A 137 -16.26 20.05 -10.21
C GLY A 137 -16.95 20.01 -11.57
N ASP A 138 -16.93 18.85 -12.23
CA ASP A 138 -17.97 18.47 -13.18
C ASP A 138 -19.18 18.04 -12.33
N THR A 139 -19.94 19.04 -11.88
CA THR A 139 -21.25 18.81 -11.25
C THR A 139 -22.18 18.34 -12.36
N ARG A 140 -22.43 17.03 -12.43
CA ARG A 140 -23.56 16.44 -13.14
C ARG A 140 -24.37 15.60 -12.19
#